data_AF-A0A2T0BEM8-F1
#
_entry.id   AF-A0A2T0BEM8-F1
#
_cell.length_a   1.000
_cell.length_b   1.000
_cell.length_c   1.000
_cell.angle_alpha   90.00
_cell.angle_beta   90.00
_cell.angle_gamma   90.00
#
_symmetry.space_group_name_H-M   'P 1'
#
loop_
_entity.id
_entity.type
_entity.pdbx_description
1 polymer ?
#
loop_
_entity_poly.entity_id
_entity_poly.type
_entity_poly.pdbx_seq_one_letter_code
_entity_poly.pdbx_strand_id
1 'polypeptide(L)'
;MKELFKVNDLTFYEEDFLDDITEYEDIFPIIKELEGKLNYEKICCAEDNECCGVSKNNYFVEIYGYIDQEDEFITKEELELFNCTLNKEDLDLFVIRIYKCVDCGKWVIDILE
;
A
#
# COMPACT_ATOMS: atom_id res chain seq x y z
N MET A 1 -3.51 -20.21 -4.55
CA MET A 1 -2.97 -18.85 -4.59
C MET A 1 -4.00 -17.95 -5.23
N LYS A 2 -4.75 -17.24 -4.40
CA LYS A 2 -5.74 -16.24 -4.82
C LYS A 2 -5.00 -14.93 -5.00
N GLU A 3 -4.91 -14.49 -6.25
CA GLU A 3 -4.29 -13.22 -6.60
C GLU A 3 -5.17 -12.06 -6.12
N LEU A 4 -4.56 -11.12 -5.39
CA LEU A 4 -5.22 -9.90 -4.94
C LEU A 4 -4.96 -8.75 -5.91
N PHE A 5 -3.71 -8.45 -6.22
CA PHE A 5 -3.34 -7.36 -7.13
C PHE A 5 -1.92 -7.57 -7.67
N LYS A 6 -1.52 -6.73 -8.63
CA LYS A 6 -0.19 -6.80 -9.24
C LYS A 6 0.43 -5.41 -9.39
N VAL A 7 1.71 -5.29 -9.06
CA VAL A 7 2.49 -4.07 -9.28
C VAL A 7 3.67 -4.42 -10.18
N ASN A 8 3.66 -3.92 -11.43
CA ASN A 8 4.64 -4.26 -12.47
C ASN A 8 4.79 -5.79 -12.65
N ASP A 9 5.93 -6.37 -12.28
CA ASP A 9 6.20 -7.81 -12.33
C ASP A 9 5.92 -8.55 -11.01
N LEU A 10 5.51 -7.86 -9.94
CA LEU A 10 5.21 -8.44 -8.63
C LEU A 10 3.73 -8.77 -8.47
N THR A 11 3.42 -10.04 -8.22
CA THR A 11 2.06 -10.51 -7.91
C THR A 11 1.86 -10.68 -6.40
N PHE A 12 0.74 -10.20 -5.85
CA PHE A 12 0.43 -10.30 -4.42
C PHE A 12 -0.71 -11.30 -4.20
N TYR A 13 -0.45 -12.32 -3.37
CA TYR A 13 -1.39 -13.41 -3.09
C TYR A 13 -1.91 -13.32 -1.66
N GLU A 14 -3.19 -13.65 -1.48
CA GLU A 14 -3.85 -13.70 -0.17
C GLU A 14 -3.12 -14.63 0.81
N GLU A 15 -2.69 -15.80 0.36
CA GLU A 15 -2.03 -16.79 1.22
C GLU A 15 -0.62 -16.38 1.71
N ASP A 16 -0.03 -15.37 1.08
CA ASP A 16 1.28 -14.82 1.44
C ASP A 16 1.17 -13.57 2.33
N PHE A 17 -0.04 -13.09 2.60
CA PHE A 17 -0.30 -11.97 3.50
C PHE A 17 -0.08 -12.40 4.95
N LEU A 18 0.65 -11.63 5.75
CA LEU A 18 0.95 -12.00 7.14
C LEU A 18 -0.15 -11.59 8.13
N ASP A 19 -0.91 -10.54 7.83
CA ASP A 19 -1.93 -9.98 8.72
C ASP A 19 -3.33 -10.53 8.41
N ASP A 20 -4.32 -10.10 9.18
CA ASP A 20 -5.71 -10.45 8.91
C ASP A 20 -6.22 -9.63 7.71
N ILE A 21 -6.49 -10.33 6.59
CA ILE A 21 -6.95 -9.70 5.36
C ILE A 21 -8.27 -8.95 5.52
N THR A 22 -9.10 -9.32 6.51
CA THR A 22 -10.40 -8.68 6.76
C THR A 22 -10.27 -7.27 7.30
N GLU A 23 -9.12 -6.89 7.87
CA GLU A 23 -8.85 -5.52 8.33
C GLU A 23 -8.53 -4.55 7.19
N TYR A 24 -8.28 -5.06 5.98
CA TYR A 24 -7.85 -4.27 4.82
C TYR A 24 -8.82 -4.35 3.63
N GLU A 25 -10.07 -4.79 3.87
CA GLU A 25 -11.08 -4.94 2.81
C GLU A 25 -11.34 -3.65 2.03
N ASP A 26 -11.28 -2.49 2.68
CA ASP A 26 -11.46 -1.17 2.06
C ASP A 26 -10.21 -0.69 1.30
N ILE A 27 -9.03 -1.22 1.65
CA ILE A 27 -7.75 -0.84 1.05
C ILE A 27 -7.51 -1.58 -0.28
N PHE A 28 -7.91 -2.84 -0.41
CA PHE A 28 -7.69 -3.60 -1.64
C PHE A 28 -8.32 -2.99 -2.90
N PRO A 29 -9.57 -2.46 -2.87
CA PRO A 29 -10.13 -1.74 -4.00
C PRO A 29 -9.26 -0.57 -4.46
N ILE A 30 -8.72 0.23 -3.52
CA ILE A 30 -7.85 1.37 -3.81
C ILE A 30 -6.57 0.89 -4.51
N ILE A 31 -5.91 -0.13 -3.97
CA ILE A 31 -4.68 -0.68 -4.55
C ILE A 31 -4.95 -1.22 -5.97
N LYS A 32 -6.06 -1.94 -6.16
CA LYS A 32 -6.45 -2.50 -7.46
C LYS A 32 -6.71 -1.43 -8.51
N GLU A 33 -7.38 -0.35 -8.13
CA GLU A 33 -7.63 0.76 -9.06
C GLU A 33 -6.33 1.41 -9.53
N LEU A 34 -5.36 1.53 -8.62
CA LEU A 34 -4.08 2.19 -8.89
C LEU A 34 -3.02 1.27 -9.49
N GLU A 35 -3.25 -0.04 -9.53
CA GLU A 35 -2.25 -1.08 -9.80
C GLU A 35 -1.39 -0.80 -11.05
N GLY A 36 -1.99 -0.26 -12.11
CA GLY A 36 -1.32 0.06 -13.38
C GLY A 36 -0.41 1.29 -13.34
N LYS A 37 -0.47 2.09 -12.27
CA LYS A 37 0.35 3.29 -12.05
C LYS A 37 1.40 3.09 -10.95
N LEU A 38 1.23 2.07 -10.12
CA LEU A 38 2.13 1.80 -9.00
C LEU A 38 3.50 1.34 -9.50
N ASN A 39 4.53 1.76 -8.78
CA ASN A 39 5.88 1.24 -8.91
C ASN A 39 6.35 0.75 -7.55
N TYR A 40 7.39 -0.08 -7.57
CA TYR A 40 8.04 -0.52 -6.36
C TYR A 40 9.52 -0.13 -6.37
N GLU A 41 10.07 0.03 -5.18
CA GLU A 41 11.50 0.15 -4.95
C GLU A 41 12.01 -1.00 -4.09
N LYS A 42 13.33 -1.22 -4.07
CA LYS A 42 13.96 -2.16 -3.14
C LYS A 42 14.54 -1.38 -1.97
N ILE A 43 14.05 -1.70 -0.78
CA ILE A 43 14.55 -1.12 0.47
C ILE A 43 15.16 -2.19 1.36
N CYS A 44 15.96 -1.75 2.32
CA CYS A 44 16.51 -2.59 3.39
C CYS A 44 16.05 -2.00 4.73
N CYS A 45 15.24 -2.76 5.47
CA CYS A 45 14.76 -2.38 6.78
C CYS A 45 15.87 -2.51 7.84
N ALA A 46 15.70 -1.85 8.99
CA ALA A 46 16.67 -1.93 10.07
C ALA A 46 16.72 -3.33 10.72
N GLU A 47 15.55 -3.96 10.83
CA GLU A 47 15.33 -5.27 11.45
C GLU A 47 15.04 -6.34 10.41
N ASP A 48 15.17 -7.60 10.82
CA ASP A 48 14.82 -8.74 9.97
C ASP A 48 13.30 -8.84 9.83
N ASN A 49 12.84 -9.15 8.62
CA ASN A 49 11.43 -9.32 8.32
C ASN A 49 10.87 -10.48 9.15
N GLU A 50 9.79 -10.22 9.88
CA GLU A 50 9.11 -11.21 10.75
C GLU A 50 8.65 -12.46 9.99
N CYS A 51 8.43 -12.32 8.68
CA CYS A 51 7.95 -13.38 7.80
C CYS A 51 8.86 -14.62 7.73
N CYS A 52 10.18 -14.42 7.85
CA CYS A 52 11.20 -15.47 7.72
C CYS A 52 12.37 -15.33 8.69
N GLY A 53 12.60 -14.14 9.27
CA GLY A 53 13.70 -13.85 10.17
C GLY A 53 15.10 -13.93 9.53
N VAL A 54 15.19 -13.89 8.20
CA VAL A 54 16.46 -14.03 7.46
C VAL A 54 16.77 -12.81 6.61
N SER A 55 15.76 -12.17 6.03
CA SER A 55 15.94 -11.04 5.12
C SER A 55 15.48 -9.75 5.75
N LYS A 56 16.19 -8.66 5.43
CA LYS A 56 15.79 -7.28 5.72
C LYS A 56 15.27 -6.56 4.47
N ASN A 57 15.36 -7.21 3.31
CA ASN A 57 15.11 -6.57 2.03
C ASN A 57 13.65 -6.75 1.62
N ASN A 58 13.04 -5.67 1.16
CA ASN A 58 11.64 -5.67 0.73
C ASN A 58 11.50 -4.95 -0.60
N TYR A 59 10.61 -5.47 -1.44
CA TYR A 59 9.94 -4.66 -2.45
C TYR A 59 8.93 -3.78 -1.73
N PHE A 60 9.02 -2.49 -1.96
CA PHE A 60 8.28 -1.47 -1.23
C PHE A 60 7.45 -0.64 -2.21
N VAL A 61 6.16 -0.52 -1.93
CA VAL A 61 5.21 0.27 -2.72
C VAL A 61 4.57 1.28 -1.78
N GLU A 62 4.48 2.52 -2.23
CA GLU A 62 3.80 3.59 -1.50
C GLU A 62 2.69 4.19 -2.35
N ILE A 63 1.53 4.37 -1.72
CA ILE A 63 0.39 5.06 -2.30
C ILE A 63 0.11 6.29 -1.43
N TYR A 64 0.43 7.46 -1.97
CA TYR A 64 0.19 8.73 -1.28
C TYR A 64 -1.23 9.21 -1.55
N GLY A 65 -2.01 9.36 -0.50
CA GLY A 65 -3.31 10.00 -0.55
C GLY A 65 -3.65 10.73 0.73
N TYR A 66 -4.93 11.06 0.82
CA TYR A 66 -5.54 11.78 1.92
C TYR A 66 -6.90 11.18 2.18
N ILE A 67 -7.38 11.27 3.41
CA ILE A 67 -8.75 10.96 3.77
C ILE A 67 -9.47 12.25 4.13
N ASP A 68 -10.73 12.38 3.71
CA ASP A 68 -11.60 13.49 4.12
C ASP A 68 -12.48 13.14 5.33
N GLN A 69 -13.35 14.07 5.73
CA GLN A 69 -14.25 13.88 6.87
C GLN A 69 -15.30 12.77 6.71
N GLU A 70 -15.49 12.26 5.49
CA GLU A 70 -16.42 11.16 5.18
C GLU A 70 -15.69 9.81 5.02
N ASP A 71 -14.41 9.74 5.40
CA ASP A 71 -13.53 8.58 5.23
C ASP A 71 -13.26 8.23 3.73
N GLU A 72 -13.43 9.19 2.81
CA GLU A 72 -13.14 8.97 1.39
C GLU A 72 -11.65 9.16 1.09
N PHE A 73 -11.03 8.15 0.46
CA PHE A 73 -9.63 8.21 0.03
C PHE A 73 -9.48 9.00 -1.27
N ILE A 74 -8.66 10.06 -1.21
CA ILE A 74 -8.34 10.95 -2.34
C ILE A 74 -6.86 10.81 -2.64
N THR A 75 -6.52 10.44 -3.87
CA THR A 75 -5.10 10.36 -4.27
C THR A 75 -4.47 11.74 -4.33
N LYS A 76 -3.15 11.81 -4.12
CA LYS A 76 -2.41 13.06 -4.30
C LYS A 76 -2.60 13.65 -5.71
N GLU A 77 -2.63 12.81 -6.74
CA GLU A 77 -2.86 13.24 -8.12
C GLU A 77 -4.22 13.92 -8.29
N GLU A 78 -5.28 13.36 -7.69
CA GLU A 78 -6.62 13.95 -7.70
C GLU A 78 -6.65 15.28 -6.95
N LEU A 79 -6.02 15.36 -5.77
CA LEU A 79 -5.96 16.61 -5.02
C LEU A 79 -5.27 17.73 -5.83
N GLU A 80 -4.21 17.39 -6.58
CA GLU A 80 -3.53 18.34 -7.46
C GLU A 80 -4.42 18.82 -8.62
N LEU A 81 -5.32 17.96 -9.12
CA LEU A 81 -6.31 18.30 -10.16
C LEU A 81 -7.48 19.14 -9.60
N PHE A 82 -7.93 18.87 -8.38
CA PHE A 82 -9.07 19.50 -7.71
C PHE A 82 -8.71 20.69 -6.81
N ASN A 83 -7.49 21.22 -6.94
CA ASN A 83 -6.90 22.32 -6.16
C ASN A 83 -7.76 23.61 -6.03
N CYS A 84 -8.87 23.73 -6.77
CA CYS A 84 -9.83 24.84 -6.67
C CYS A 84 -11.15 24.51 -5.95
N THR A 85 -11.37 23.28 -5.49
CA THR A 85 -12.69 22.82 -4.97
C THR A 85 -12.63 22.22 -3.57
N LEU A 86 -11.49 21.64 -3.16
CA LEU A 86 -11.34 21.00 -1.85
C LEU A 86 -10.62 21.92 -0.86
N ASN A 87 -11.21 22.09 0.33
CA ASN A 87 -10.52 22.74 1.45
C ASN A 87 -9.48 21.77 2.00
N LYS A 88 -8.20 22.10 1.82
CA LYS A 88 -7.07 21.28 2.30
C LYS A 88 -6.99 21.17 3.82
N GLU A 89 -7.77 21.95 4.55
CA GLU A 89 -7.79 21.97 6.02
C GLU A 89 -8.63 20.81 6.60
N ASP A 90 -9.43 20.13 5.76
CA ASP A 90 -10.30 19.01 6.15
C ASP A 90 -9.77 17.65 5.64
N LEU A 91 -8.49 17.58 5.25
CA LEU A 91 -7.84 16.38 4.72
C LEU A 91 -6.72 15.89 5.63
N ASP A 92 -6.81 14.66 6.07
CA ASP A 92 -5.77 13.98 6.83
C ASP A 92 -4.87 13.16 5.88
N LEU A 93 -3.56 13.13 6.17
CA LEU A 93 -2.62 12.38 5.35
C LEU A 93 -2.89 10.89 5.51
N PHE A 94 -2.99 10.15 4.41
CA PHE A 94 -3.19 8.71 4.44
C PHE A 94 -2.28 8.04 3.42
N VAL A 95 -1.25 7.33 3.91
CA VAL A 95 -0.28 6.65 3.04
C VAL A 95 -0.36 5.15 3.25
N ILE A 96 -0.72 4.43 2.18
CA ILE A 96 -0.71 2.96 2.18
C ILE A 96 0.69 2.51 1.76
N ARG A 97 1.34 1.76 2.65
CA ARG A 97 2.68 1.22 2.45
C ARG A 97 2.61 -0.30 2.37
N ILE A 98 3.18 -0.88 1.32
CA ILE A 98 3.16 -2.33 1.10
C ILE A 98 4.61 -2.83 1.09
N TYR A 99 4.89 -3.79 1.97
CA TYR A 99 6.21 -4.41 2.07
C TYR A 99 6.11 -5.86 1.65
N LYS A 100 6.93 -6.28 0.68
CA LYS A 100 7.03 -7.66 0.24
C LYS A 100 8.45 -8.18 0.35
N CYS A 101 8.65 -9.20 1.16
CA CYS A 101 9.95 -9.81 1.37
C CYS A 101 10.51 -10.39 0.07
N VAL A 102 11.75 -10.01 -0.26
CA VAL A 102 12.39 -10.44 -1.52
C VAL A 102 12.75 -11.93 -1.53
N ASP A 103 12.90 -12.54 -0.36
CA ASP A 103 13.37 -13.93 -0.20
C ASP A 103 12.22 -14.94 -0.13
N CYS A 104 11.17 -14.65 0.65
CA CYS A 104 10.06 -15.59 0.85
C CYS A 104 8.73 -15.16 0.21
N GLY A 105 8.64 -13.94 -0.34
CA GLY A 105 7.46 -13.46 -1.06
C GLY A 105 6.28 -13.05 -0.18
N LYS A 106 6.34 -13.32 1.13
CA LYS A 106 5.34 -12.85 2.10
C LYS A 106 5.33 -11.33 2.21
N TRP A 107 4.17 -10.77 2.50
CA TRP A 107 3.95 -9.32 2.44
C TRP A 107 2.96 -8.83 3.48
N VAL A 108 3.02 -7.52 3.75
CA VAL A 108 2.20 -6.80 4.73
C VAL A 108 1.80 -5.43 4.20
N ILE A 109 0.72 -4.89 4.76
CA ILE A 109 0.29 -3.51 4.58
C ILE A 109 0.55 -2.79 5.89
N ASP A 110 1.03 -1.57 5.79
CA ASP A 110 1.16 -0.66 6.91
C ASP A 110 0.61 0.70 6.46
N ILE A 111 -0.19 1.32 7.31
CA ILE A 111 -0.90 2.56 7.02
C ILE A 111 -0.29 3.66 7.88
N LEU A 112 0.05 4.78 7.25
CA LEU A 112 0.49 5.98 7.93
C LEU A 112 -0.64 7.02 7.88
N GLU A 113 -1.13 7.37 9.06
CA GLU A 113 -2.16 8.40 9.33
C GLU A 113 -1.58 9.49 10.26
#